data_AF-A0A7C6HYS9-F1
#
_entry.id   AF-A0A7C6HYS9-F1
#
_cell.length_a   1.000
_cell.length_b   1.000
_cell.length_c   1.000
_cell.angle_alpha   90.00
_cell.angle_beta   90.00
_cell.angle_gamma   90.00
#
_symmetry.space_group_name_H-M   'P 1'
#
loop_
_entity.id
_entity.type
_entity.pdbx_description
1 polymer ?
#
loop_
_entity_poly.entity_id
_entity_poly.type
_entity_poly.pdbx_seq_one_letter_code
_entity_poly.pdbx_strand_id
1 'polypeptide(L)'
;MKELSIFKLPLTSLMVDGCTALENLSCHYTQITSLNLTGCKALKEIYCYDNKELAELNISECKALKEFTIIMSKLTSLNLSGFTSLEEIRCNANNLTKLNVSGCTALKQLQCQDNQLTSLDVSDCTALKHLQCGNNGLLGIIPPYFKNIETFLHDVRYKYEYDWEQRKYVMIEDTKRGWWYEHEPEGGCHEPEPCNK
;
A
#
# COMPACT_ATOMS: atom_id res chain seq x y z
N MET A 1 -25.24 -9.05 -12.13
CA MET A 1 -24.90 -7.63 -11.95
C MET A 1 -23.39 -7.52 -12.06
N LYS A 2 -22.86 -6.63 -12.90
CA LYS A 2 -21.41 -6.50 -13.13
C LYS A 2 -20.75 -5.44 -12.26
N GLU A 3 -21.52 -4.46 -11.81
CA GLU A 3 -21.00 -3.33 -11.03
C GLU A 3 -21.93 -3.08 -9.86
N LEU A 4 -21.35 -2.81 -8.69
CA LEU A 4 -22.08 -2.42 -7.49
C LEU A 4 -21.35 -1.28 -6.81
N SER A 5 -22.07 -0.18 -6.57
CA SER A 5 -21.49 1.00 -5.93
C SER A 5 -22.35 1.46 -4.77
N ILE A 6 -21.76 1.55 -3.58
CA ILE A 6 -22.40 1.91 -2.32
C ILE A 6 -21.61 3.05 -1.68
N PHE A 7 -22.29 4.14 -1.34
CA PHE A 7 -21.66 5.34 -0.79
C PHE A 7 -22.50 5.93 0.34
N LYS A 8 -21.85 6.34 1.43
CA LYS A 8 -22.43 7.23 2.47
C LYS A 8 -23.73 6.72 3.09
N LEU A 9 -23.83 5.41 3.28
CA LEU A 9 -24.92 4.79 4.03
C LEU A 9 -24.35 4.22 5.33
N PRO A 10 -25.10 4.26 6.45
CA PRO A 10 -24.73 3.58 7.68
C PRO A 10 -24.89 2.05 7.54
N LEU A 11 -24.44 1.50 6.42
CA LEU A 11 -24.50 0.09 6.09
C LEU A 11 -23.52 -0.65 6.99
N THR A 12 -24.02 -1.58 7.79
CA THR A 12 -23.23 -2.39 8.73
C THR A 12 -22.91 -3.77 8.17
N SER A 13 -23.58 -4.20 7.10
CA SER A 13 -23.36 -5.48 6.43
C SER A 13 -23.58 -5.36 4.93
N LEU A 14 -22.70 -5.98 4.14
CA LEU A 14 -22.79 -6.07 2.69
C LEU A 14 -22.68 -7.54 2.28
N MET A 15 -23.75 -8.10 1.72
CA MET A 15 -23.80 -9.48 1.22
C MET A 15 -23.60 -9.49 -0.28
N VAL A 16 -22.40 -9.85 -0.71
CA VAL A 16 -22.00 -9.93 -2.13
C VAL A 16 -21.26 -11.23 -2.45
N ASP A 17 -21.13 -12.13 -1.48
CA ASP A 17 -20.57 -13.45 -1.69
C ASP A 17 -21.39 -14.23 -2.74
N GLY A 18 -20.69 -15.02 -3.55
CA GLY A 18 -21.30 -15.76 -4.66
C GLY A 18 -21.70 -14.91 -5.87
N CYS A 19 -21.45 -13.61 -5.87
CA CYS A 19 -21.70 -12.74 -7.03
C CYS A 19 -20.68 -12.99 -8.16
N THR A 20 -20.82 -14.12 -8.86
CA THR A 20 -19.88 -14.62 -9.88
C THR A 20 -19.71 -13.72 -11.10
N ALA A 21 -20.69 -12.83 -11.36
CA ALA A 21 -20.66 -11.89 -12.47
C ALA A 21 -20.20 -10.48 -12.07
N LEU A 22 -19.92 -10.22 -10.78
CA LEU A 22 -19.47 -8.91 -10.31
C LEU A 22 -18.02 -8.69 -10.76
N GLU A 23 -17.81 -7.63 -11.52
CA GLU A 23 -16.52 -7.20 -12.05
C GLU A 23 -15.96 -6.01 -11.24
N ASN A 24 -16.83 -5.08 -10.82
CA ASN A 24 -16.42 -3.85 -10.13
C ASN A 24 -17.23 -3.65 -8.83
N LEU A 25 -16.53 -3.40 -7.72
CA LEU A 25 -17.15 -3.09 -6.43
C LEU A 25 -16.59 -1.78 -5.87
N SER A 26 -17.49 -0.84 -5.60
CA SER A 26 -17.19 0.39 -4.87
C SER A 26 -17.97 0.43 -3.56
N CYS A 27 -17.29 0.53 -2.42
CA CYS A 27 -17.92 0.56 -1.10
C CYS A 27 -17.26 1.60 -0.17
N HIS A 28 -17.90 2.75 0.02
CA HIS A 28 -17.26 3.90 0.67
C HIS A 28 -18.11 4.53 1.75
N TYR A 29 -17.44 5.04 2.78
CA TYR A 29 -18.09 5.72 3.90
C TYR A 29 -19.23 4.87 4.51
N THR A 30 -18.98 3.58 4.73
CA THR A 30 -19.92 2.67 5.39
C THR A 30 -19.43 2.29 6.79
N GLN A 31 -20.22 1.48 7.49
CA GLN A 31 -19.92 0.97 8.83
C GLN A 31 -19.74 -0.55 8.81
N ILE A 32 -19.42 -1.13 7.65
CA ILE A 32 -19.13 -2.57 7.55
C ILE A 32 -17.88 -2.88 8.37
N THR A 33 -17.95 -3.97 9.13
CA THR A 33 -16.81 -4.48 9.91
C THR A 33 -16.07 -5.60 9.18
N SER A 34 -16.76 -6.28 8.27
CA SER A 34 -16.23 -7.32 7.41
C SER A 34 -16.71 -7.18 5.96
N LEU A 35 -15.90 -7.65 5.03
CA LEU A 35 -16.24 -7.76 3.61
C LEU A 35 -15.83 -9.14 3.08
N ASN A 36 -16.82 -9.96 2.76
CA ASN A 36 -16.61 -11.29 2.20
C ASN A 36 -16.94 -11.32 0.69
N LEU A 37 -15.93 -11.59 -0.13
CA LEU A 37 -16.02 -11.66 -1.60
C LEU A 37 -15.76 -13.07 -2.13
N THR A 38 -15.96 -14.09 -1.29
CA THR A 38 -15.88 -15.49 -1.72
C THR A 38 -16.83 -15.72 -2.91
N GLY A 39 -16.36 -16.40 -3.97
CA GLY A 39 -17.15 -16.63 -5.18
C GLY A 39 -17.19 -15.46 -6.19
N CYS A 40 -16.68 -14.27 -5.86
CA CYS A 40 -16.59 -13.13 -6.78
C CYS A 40 -15.39 -13.27 -7.74
N LYS A 41 -15.37 -14.35 -8.52
CA LYS A 41 -14.22 -14.76 -9.36
C LYS A 41 -13.97 -13.84 -10.56
N ALA A 42 -14.98 -13.09 -10.99
CA ALA A 42 -14.88 -12.13 -12.08
C ALA A 42 -14.43 -10.72 -11.62
N LEU A 43 -14.23 -10.51 -10.32
CA LEU A 43 -13.92 -9.20 -9.76
C LEU A 43 -12.54 -8.73 -10.24
N LYS A 44 -12.52 -7.58 -10.90
CA LYS A 44 -11.34 -6.90 -11.47
C LYS A 44 -10.93 -5.70 -10.63
N GLU A 45 -11.90 -5.00 -10.07
CA GLU A 45 -11.69 -3.75 -9.38
C GLU A 45 -12.44 -3.74 -8.06
N ILE A 46 -11.71 -3.40 -6.99
CA ILE A 46 -12.30 -3.11 -5.69
C ILE A 46 -11.81 -1.76 -5.19
N TYR A 47 -12.75 -0.87 -4.94
CA TYR A 47 -12.50 0.42 -4.32
C TYR A 47 -13.31 0.48 -3.04
N CYS A 48 -12.65 0.40 -1.90
CA CYS A 48 -13.29 0.70 -0.63
C CYS A 48 -12.38 1.63 0.18
N TYR A 49 -12.90 2.79 0.52
CA TYR A 49 -12.16 3.77 1.31
C TYR A 49 -13.04 4.36 2.39
N ASP A 50 -12.41 4.72 3.50
CA ASP A 50 -13.05 5.33 4.66
C ASP A 50 -14.14 4.44 5.28
N ASN A 51 -13.87 3.13 5.37
CA ASN A 51 -14.63 2.18 6.16
C ASN A 51 -13.89 1.94 7.47
N LYS A 52 -14.00 2.91 8.38
CA LYS A 52 -13.17 3.00 9.60
C LYS A 52 -13.30 1.79 10.53
N GLU A 53 -14.33 0.97 10.37
CA GLU A 53 -14.56 -0.22 11.19
C GLU A 53 -14.22 -1.55 10.49
N LEU A 54 -13.84 -1.51 9.19
CA LEU A 54 -13.53 -2.70 8.41
C LEU A 54 -12.21 -3.33 8.89
N ALA A 55 -12.31 -4.47 9.55
CA ALA A 55 -11.18 -5.22 10.11
C ALA A 55 -10.97 -6.60 9.45
N GLU A 56 -12.01 -7.13 8.78
CA GLU A 56 -11.97 -8.45 8.15
C GLU A 56 -12.26 -8.35 6.64
N LEU A 57 -11.38 -8.93 5.83
CA LEU A 57 -11.52 -8.95 4.37
C LEU A 57 -11.20 -10.33 3.84
N ASN A 58 -12.11 -10.90 3.04
CA ASN A 58 -11.86 -12.13 2.31
C ASN A 58 -12.01 -11.90 0.81
N ILE A 59 -10.89 -11.94 0.10
CA ILE A 59 -10.77 -11.84 -1.36
C ILE A 59 -10.08 -13.06 -1.99
N SER A 60 -9.98 -14.16 -1.24
CA SER A 60 -9.14 -15.32 -1.60
C SER A 60 -9.41 -15.90 -3.00
N GLU A 61 -10.65 -15.82 -3.49
CA GLU A 61 -11.05 -16.30 -4.81
C GLU A 61 -11.06 -15.24 -5.93
N CYS A 62 -10.79 -13.97 -5.61
CA CYS A 62 -10.84 -12.85 -6.56
C CYS A 62 -9.58 -12.74 -7.42
N LYS A 63 -9.14 -13.84 -8.05
CA LYS A 63 -7.85 -13.93 -8.76
C LYS A 63 -7.78 -13.12 -10.06
N ALA A 64 -8.90 -12.56 -10.51
CA ALA A 64 -8.96 -11.66 -11.66
C ALA A 64 -8.71 -10.18 -11.29
N LEU A 65 -8.50 -9.86 -10.01
CA LEU A 65 -8.26 -8.48 -9.56
C LEU A 65 -7.05 -7.88 -10.26
N LYS A 66 -7.24 -6.65 -10.74
CA LYS A 66 -6.23 -5.77 -11.35
C LYS A 66 -5.95 -4.56 -10.49
N GLU A 67 -7.00 -4.00 -9.90
CA GLU A 67 -6.91 -2.83 -9.03
C GLU A 67 -7.52 -3.14 -7.67
N PHE A 68 -6.72 -2.95 -6.62
CA PHE A 68 -7.12 -3.17 -5.25
C PHE A 68 -6.91 -1.90 -4.42
N THR A 69 -8.00 -1.31 -3.94
CA THR A 69 -7.97 -0.13 -3.08
C THR A 69 -8.76 -0.40 -1.81
N ILE A 70 -8.07 -0.52 -0.68
CA ILE A 70 -8.65 -0.56 0.67
C ILE A 70 -7.94 0.47 1.55
N ILE A 71 -8.49 1.67 1.70
CA ILE A 71 -7.84 2.80 2.37
C ILE A 71 -8.62 3.21 3.62
N MET A 72 -7.95 3.72 4.66
CA MET A 72 -8.61 4.24 5.87
C MET A 72 -9.56 3.23 6.51
N SER A 73 -9.05 2.01 6.76
CA SER A 73 -9.75 0.92 7.43
C SER A 73 -8.93 0.39 8.62
N LYS A 74 -9.38 -0.68 9.28
CA LYS A 74 -8.75 -1.27 10.47
C LYS A 74 -8.03 -2.60 10.19
N LEU A 75 -7.70 -2.89 8.92
CA LEU A 75 -6.99 -4.12 8.58
C LEU A 75 -5.63 -4.18 9.27
N THR A 76 -5.33 -5.32 9.89
CA THR A 76 -4.04 -5.57 10.58
C THR A 76 -3.09 -6.47 9.80
N SER A 77 -3.63 -7.20 8.82
CA SER A 77 -2.85 -8.01 7.89
C SER A 77 -3.56 -8.07 6.53
N LEU A 78 -2.77 -8.20 5.47
CA LEU A 78 -3.28 -8.34 4.12
C LEU A 78 -2.41 -9.33 3.33
N ASN A 79 -3.05 -10.37 2.79
CA ASN A 79 -2.39 -11.39 1.98
C ASN A 79 -2.89 -11.33 0.54
N LEU A 80 -2.05 -10.82 -0.35
CA LEU A 80 -2.26 -10.72 -1.79
C LEU A 80 -1.34 -11.67 -2.56
N SER A 81 -0.82 -12.70 -1.91
CA SER A 81 0.08 -13.65 -2.59
C SER A 81 -0.60 -14.35 -3.78
N GLY A 82 0.15 -14.44 -4.88
CA GLY A 82 -0.27 -15.07 -6.13
C GLY A 82 -1.38 -14.33 -6.88
N PHE A 83 -1.64 -13.06 -6.59
CA PHE A 83 -2.52 -12.22 -7.40
C PHE A 83 -1.76 -11.70 -8.62
N THR A 84 -1.47 -12.61 -9.56
CA THR A 84 -0.61 -12.37 -10.73
C THR A 84 -1.15 -11.33 -11.71
N SER A 85 -2.43 -10.96 -11.61
CA SER A 85 -3.07 -9.94 -12.44
C SER A 85 -3.13 -8.56 -11.79
N LEU A 86 -2.76 -8.41 -10.50
CA LEU A 86 -2.77 -7.10 -9.83
C LEU A 86 -1.71 -6.19 -10.44
N GLU A 87 -2.14 -5.01 -10.88
CA GLU A 87 -1.30 -3.96 -11.43
C GLU A 87 -1.15 -2.80 -10.44
N GLU A 88 -2.16 -2.58 -9.60
CA GLU A 88 -2.19 -1.48 -8.64
C GLU A 88 -2.77 -1.91 -7.28
N ILE A 89 -2.04 -1.59 -6.22
CA ILE A 89 -2.44 -1.81 -4.82
C ILE A 89 -2.35 -0.49 -4.06
N ARG A 90 -3.47 -0.06 -3.48
CA ARG A 90 -3.53 1.00 -2.48
C ARG A 90 -4.13 0.48 -1.19
N CYS A 91 -3.30 0.33 -0.16
CA CYS A 91 -3.68 -0.13 1.17
C CYS A 91 -3.18 0.82 2.28
N ASN A 92 -2.95 2.08 1.92
CA ASN A 92 -2.47 3.09 2.85
C ASN A 92 -3.51 3.45 3.93
N ALA A 93 -3.02 4.01 5.04
CA ALA A 93 -3.84 4.40 6.19
C ALA A 93 -4.67 3.23 6.76
N ASN A 94 -4.01 2.11 7.03
CA ASN A 94 -4.57 0.97 7.77
C ASN A 94 -3.72 0.73 9.04
N ASN A 95 -3.92 -0.41 9.70
CA ASN A 95 -3.11 -0.87 10.82
C ASN A 95 -2.24 -2.07 10.43
N LEU A 96 -1.83 -2.17 9.16
CA LEU A 96 -1.15 -3.36 8.64
C LEU A 96 0.19 -3.55 9.34
N THR A 97 0.34 -4.70 10.00
CA THR A 97 1.61 -5.20 10.53
C THR A 97 2.26 -6.21 9.58
N LYS A 98 1.47 -6.76 8.65
CA LYS A 98 1.90 -7.71 7.62
C LYS A 98 1.23 -7.40 6.29
N LEU A 99 2.03 -7.28 5.25
CA LEU A 99 1.59 -7.18 3.87
C LEU A 99 2.37 -8.22 3.06
N ASN A 100 1.66 -9.19 2.47
CA ASN A 100 2.26 -10.18 1.58
C ASN A 100 1.82 -9.93 0.13
N VAL A 101 2.77 -9.59 -0.73
CA VAL A 101 2.58 -9.36 -2.16
C VAL A 101 3.41 -10.32 -3.02
N SER A 102 3.81 -11.48 -2.48
CA SER A 102 4.60 -12.46 -3.22
C SER A 102 3.85 -12.96 -4.46
N GLY A 103 4.58 -13.14 -5.57
CA GLY A 103 3.98 -13.51 -6.85
C GLY A 103 3.07 -12.47 -7.52
N CYS A 104 2.98 -11.22 -7.03
CA CYS A 104 2.31 -10.12 -7.74
C CYS A 104 3.20 -9.58 -8.89
N THR A 105 3.53 -10.43 -9.86
CA THR A 105 4.54 -10.15 -10.89
C THR A 105 4.15 -9.03 -11.85
N ALA A 106 2.85 -8.74 -12.01
CA ALA A 106 2.31 -7.65 -12.83
C ALA A 106 2.20 -6.31 -12.08
N LEU A 107 2.50 -6.26 -10.77
CA LEU A 107 2.31 -5.08 -9.93
C LEU A 107 3.22 -3.95 -10.39
N LYS A 108 2.64 -2.80 -10.75
CA LYS A 108 3.33 -1.59 -11.19
C LYS A 108 3.37 -0.52 -10.11
N GLN A 109 2.34 -0.49 -9.26
CA GLN A 109 2.16 0.53 -8.23
C GLN A 109 1.76 -0.08 -6.90
N LEU A 110 2.51 0.24 -5.84
CA LEU A 110 2.19 -0.14 -4.46
C LEU A 110 2.21 1.09 -3.55
N GLN A 111 1.06 1.39 -2.96
CA GLN A 111 0.91 2.40 -1.90
C GLN A 111 0.48 1.72 -0.61
N CYS A 112 1.39 1.66 0.35
CA CYS A 112 1.18 1.06 1.67
C CYS A 112 1.66 1.96 2.81
N GLN A 113 1.77 3.27 2.56
CA GLN A 113 2.13 4.26 3.58
C GLN A 113 1.10 4.34 4.71
N ASP A 114 1.49 4.93 5.84
CA ASP A 114 0.61 5.09 7.02
C ASP A 114 0.09 3.74 7.53
N ASN A 115 1.03 2.84 7.84
CA ASN A 115 0.76 1.51 8.39
C ASN A 115 1.77 1.21 9.52
N GLN A 116 1.81 -0.04 9.98
CA GLN A 116 2.70 -0.51 11.06
C GLN A 116 3.65 -1.62 10.57
N LEU A 117 4.01 -1.60 9.28
CA LEU A 117 4.87 -2.60 8.66
C LEU A 117 6.30 -2.45 9.19
N THR A 118 6.90 -3.56 9.64
CA THR A 118 8.32 -3.60 10.04
C THR A 118 9.23 -4.23 8.98
N SER A 119 8.63 -4.92 8.02
CA SER A 119 9.29 -5.45 6.83
C SER A 119 8.33 -5.38 5.65
N LEU A 120 8.88 -5.29 4.44
CA LEU A 120 8.15 -5.32 3.20
C LEU A 120 9.05 -5.98 2.14
N ASP A 121 8.64 -7.14 1.65
CA ASP A 121 9.31 -7.86 0.58
C ASP A 121 8.54 -7.66 -0.72
N VAL A 122 9.22 -7.04 -1.69
CA VAL A 122 8.70 -6.78 -3.05
C VAL A 122 9.55 -7.46 -4.12
N SER A 123 10.38 -8.45 -3.75
CA SER A 123 11.32 -9.12 -4.66
C SER A 123 10.65 -9.79 -5.87
N ASP A 124 9.44 -10.35 -5.69
CA ASP A 124 8.65 -10.95 -6.77
C ASP A 124 7.90 -9.92 -7.63
N CYS A 125 7.79 -8.66 -7.20
CA CYS A 125 7.06 -7.60 -7.91
C CYS A 125 7.93 -7.00 -9.02
N THR A 126 8.35 -7.83 -9.99
CA THR A 126 9.37 -7.47 -11.00
C THR A 126 8.98 -6.31 -11.92
N ALA A 127 7.68 -6.02 -12.04
CA ALA A 127 7.15 -4.91 -12.83
C ALA A 127 6.96 -3.60 -12.02
N LEU A 128 7.34 -3.60 -10.73
CA LEU A 128 7.08 -2.47 -9.82
C LEU A 128 7.89 -1.25 -10.23
N LYS A 129 7.18 -0.15 -10.46
CA LYS A 129 7.73 1.15 -10.88
C LYS A 129 7.56 2.22 -9.81
N HIS A 130 6.47 2.17 -9.06
CA HIS A 130 6.16 3.17 -8.05
C HIS A 130 5.86 2.51 -6.71
N LEU A 131 6.63 2.87 -5.69
CA LEU A 131 6.46 2.37 -4.33
C LEU A 131 6.36 3.55 -3.34
N GLN A 132 5.27 3.59 -2.60
CA GLN A 132 5.10 4.47 -1.44
C GLN A 132 4.90 3.62 -0.20
N CYS A 133 5.87 3.63 0.71
CA CYS A 133 5.85 2.85 1.95
C CYS A 133 6.28 3.67 3.18
N GLY A 134 6.26 5.01 3.06
CA GLY A 134 6.53 5.91 4.18
C GLY A 134 5.55 5.76 5.35
N ASN A 135 5.85 6.42 6.46
CA ASN A 135 5.14 6.32 7.73
C ASN A 135 4.82 4.87 8.12
N ASN A 136 5.86 4.05 8.20
CA ASN A 136 5.85 2.69 8.70
C ASN A 136 6.97 2.50 9.74
N GLY A 137 7.19 1.25 10.17
CA GLY A 137 8.31 0.85 11.02
C GLY A 137 9.39 0.07 10.27
N LEU A 138 9.53 0.29 8.94
CA LEU A 138 10.40 -0.51 8.10
C LEU A 138 11.87 -0.33 8.51
N LEU A 139 12.53 -1.45 8.80
CA LEU A 139 13.96 -1.52 9.11
C LEU A 139 14.63 -2.39 8.04
N GLY A 140 15.49 -1.81 7.20
CA GLY A 140 16.19 -2.66 6.22
C GLY A 140 17.04 -1.93 5.20
N ILE A 141 17.95 -2.71 4.62
CA ILE A 141 18.71 -2.37 3.42
C ILE A 141 17.78 -2.59 2.23
N ILE A 142 17.76 -1.66 1.28
CA ILE A 142 17.02 -1.83 0.02
C ILE A 142 17.51 -3.11 -0.67
N PRO A 143 16.63 -4.09 -1.00
CA PRO A 143 17.03 -5.22 -1.83
C PRO A 143 17.69 -4.73 -3.13
N PRO A 144 18.72 -5.37 -3.68
CA PRO A 144 19.42 -4.93 -4.90
C PRO A 144 18.55 -4.90 -6.19
N TYR A 145 17.25 -5.19 -6.07
CA TYR A 145 16.29 -5.39 -7.15
C TYR A 145 15.52 -4.13 -7.57
N PHE A 146 15.83 -2.96 -6.99
CA PHE A 146 15.17 -1.68 -7.29
C PHE A 146 15.55 -1.07 -8.64
N LYS A 147 16.16 -1.84 -9.56
CA LYS A 147 16.63 -1.35 -10.87
C LYS A 147 15.52 -0.74 -11.74
N ASN A 148 14.26 -1.12 -11.49
CA ASN A 148 13.11 -0.69 -12.28
C ASN A 148 12.21 0.32 -11.56
N ILE A 149 12.55 0.73 -10.33
CA ILE A 149 11.72 1.69 -9.58
C ILE A 149 11.97 3.10 -10.12
N GLU A 150 10.91 3.70 -10.67
CA GLU A 150 10.87 5.06 -11.18
C GLU A 150 10.57 6.08 -10.07
N THR A 151 9.79 5.68 -9.05
CA THR A 151 9.47 6.55 -7.91
C THR A 151 9.42 5.75 -6.62
N PHE A 152 10.14 6.23 -5.60
CA PHE A 152 10.21 5.59 -4.30
C PHE A 152 10.04 6.63 -3.19
N LEU A 153 8.97 6.51 -2.40
CA LEU A 153 8.72 7.37 -1.23
C LEU A 153 8.69 6.52 0.05
N HIS A 154 9.59 6.82 0.99
CA HIS A 154 9.74 6.10 2.25
C HIS A 154 10.07 7.05 3.41
N ASP A 155 10.10 6.51 4.63
CA ASP A 155 10.52 7.27 5.81
C ASP A 155 11.97 7.73 5.69
N VAL A 156 12.23 8.96 6.10
CA VAL A 156 13.58 9.51 6.16
C VAL A 156 14.27 9.00 7.42
N ARG A 157 15.46 8.39 7.25
CA ARG A 157 16.27 7.90 8.37
C ARG A 157 16.87 9.03 9.21
N TYR A 158 17.42 10.05 8.55
CA TYR A 158 18.11 11.14 9.22
C TYR A 158 17.38 12.45 8.99
N LYS A 159 17.04 13.16 10.08
CA LYS A 159 16.58 14.55 9.96
C LYS A 159 17.74 15.49 10.10
N TYR A 160 17.73 16.54 9.28
CA TYR A 160 18.75 17.58 9.27
C TYR A 160 18.12 18.94 9.52
N GLU A 161 18.86 19.81 10.17
CA GLU A 161 18.55 21.24 10.27
C GLU A 161 19.73 22.06 9.76
N TYR A 162 19.46 23.25 9.22
CA TYR A 162 20.51 24.15 8.78
C TYR A 162 21.12 24.89 9.97
N ASP A 163 22.40 24.63 10.24
CA ASP A 163 23.21 25.40 11.17
C ASP A 163 23.70 26.67 10.46
N TRP A 164 23.12 27.82 10.83
CA TRP A 164 23.44 29.12 10.25
C TRP A 164 24.82 29.65 10.64
N GLU A 165 25.37 29.21 11.78
CA GLU A 165 26.71 29.62 12.23
C GLU A 165 27.79 28.86 11.44
N GLN A 166 27.59 27.55 11.27
CA GLN A 166 28.49 26.68 10.51
C GLN A 166 28.21 26.67 9.01
N ARG A 167 27.12 27.31 8.57
CA ARG A 167 26.64 27.38 7.18
C ARG A 167 26.52 26.01 6.51
N LYS A 168 26.00 25.02 7.24
CA LYS A 168 25.84 23.64 6.75
C LYS A 168 24.63 22.96 7.40
N TYR A 169 24.12 21.92 6.75
CA TYR A 169 23.15 21.04 7.38
C TYR A 169 23.84 20.12 8.39
N VAL A 170 23.23 19.96 9.56
CA VAL A 170 23.67 19.05 10.62
C VAL A 170 22.58 18.04 10.91
N MET A 171 22.95 16.75 11.04
CA MET A 171 22.01 15.70 11.44
C MET A 171 21.59 15.96 12.89
N ILE A 172 20.28 16.05 13.13
CA ILE A 172 19.69 16.28 14.45
C ILE A 172 19.01 15.04 15.03
N GLU A 173 18.61 14.08 14.19
CA GLU A 173 17.89 12.87 14.61
C GLU A 173 18.18 11.69 13.67
N ASP A 174 18.52 10.52 14.22
CA ASP A 174 18.37 9.23 13.52
C ASP A 174 17.02 8.63 13.95
N THR A 175 16.04 8.67 13.06
CA THR A 175 14.67 8.16 13.29
C THR A 175 14.68 6.64 13.48
N LYS A 176 15.78 5.96 13.09
CA LYS A 176 15.89 4.51 12.99
C LYS A 176 14.79 3.90 12.12
N ARG A 177 14.23 4.67 11.20
CA ARG A 177 13.20 4.24 10.25
C ARG A 177 13.70 4.43 8.83
N GLY A 178 12.96 3.86 7.89
CA GLY A 178 13.23 3.99 6.48
C GLY A 178 14.20 2.94 5.96
N TRP A 179 14.21 2.79 4.65
CA TRP A 179 15.27 2.03 3.99
C TRP A 179 16.50 2.90 3.78
N TRP A 180 17.65 2.26 3.79
CA TRP A 180 18.93 2.88 3.47
C TRP A 180 19.64 2.02 2.42
N TYR A 181 20.35 2.65 1.48
CA TYR A 181 21.27 1.95 0.58
C TYR A 181 22.60 2.69 0.47
N GLU A 182 23.69 1.95 0.28
CA GLU A 182 25.07 2.45 0.32
C GLU A 182 25.39 3.49 -0.78
N HIS A 183 24.50 3.64 -1.76
CA HIS A 183 24.58 4.63 -2.83
C HIS A 183 23.38 5.56 -2.86
N GLU A 184 22.65 5.68 -1.75
CA GLU A 184 21.64 6.72 -1.61
C GLU A 184 22.33 8.05 -1.85
N PRO A 185 22.04 8.74 -2.98
CA PRO A 185 22.55 10.09 -3.13
C PRO A 185 22.01 10.85 -1.91
N GLU A 186 22.77 11.80 -1.39
CA GLU A 186 22.32 12.70 -0.31
C GLU A 186 21.04 13.50 -0.67
N GLY A 187 20.37 13.18 -1.78
CA GLY A 187 19.07 13.67 -2.24
C GLY A 187 18.14 12.57 -2.76
N GLY A 188 18.00 11.44 -2.07
CA GLY A 188 16.69 10.76 -2.08
C GLY A 188 15.63 11.81 -1.74
N CYS A 189 14.50 11.89 -2.46
CA CYS A 189 13.63 13.06 -2.35
C CYS A 189 13.12 13.24 -0.90
N HIS A 190 13.77 14.13 -0.18
CA HIS A 190 13.45 14.53 1.18
C HIS A 190 12.54 15.75 1.03
N GLU A 191 11.23 15.59 1.27
CA GLU A 191 10.40 16.78 1.45
C GLU A 191 11.03 17.66 2.55
N PRO A 192 11.12 18.99 2.34
CA PRO A 192 10.37 19.77 1.36
C PRO A 192 11.08 20.06 0.02
N GLU A 193 12.23 19.45 -0.29
CA GLU A 193 12.94 19.78 -1.53
C GLU A 193 12.35 19.05 -2.75
N PRO A 194 11.95 19.77 -3.82
CA PRO A 194 11.50 19.15 -5.04
C PRO A 194 12.68 18.44 -5.73
N CYS A 195 12.43 17.20 -6.19
CA CYS A 195 13.39 16.41 -6.95
C CYS A 195 13.84 17.19 -8.21
N ASN A 196 15.00 17.82 -8.19
CA ASN A 196 15.60 18.36 -9.40
C ASN A 196 16.31 17.22 -10.14
N LYS A 197 15.80 16.92 -11.35
CA LYS A 197 16.41 16.01 -12.32
C LYS A 197 17.79 16.49 -12.76
#